data_AF-A0A098AV92-F1
#
_entry.id   AF-A0A098AV92-F1
#
_cell.length_a   1.000
_cell.length_b   1.000
_cell.length_c   1.000
_cell.angle_alpha   90.00
_cell.angle_beta   90.00
_cell.angle_gamma   90.00
#
_symmetry.space_group_name_H-M   'P 1'
#
loop_
_entity.id
_entity.type
_entity.pdbx_description
1 polymer ?
#
loop_
_entity_poly.entity_id
_entity_poly.type
_entity_poly.pdbx_seq_one_letter_code
_entity_poly.pdbx_strand_id
1 'polypeptide(L)'
;MRNMTHYKKPAFWVCVAAVVCLIVLAIVPVRNSQSDGQELLDSNYQVVEILYDAPYYSFVQTKETAPIYSISDDYSLYEKETAPDSAWSIKGDLYAVDYSKEKLDSFFDPLYNEADKWLDSISTIYRADTDNDNQRFYLVMQTRSGEVLIAVGYDMPEHKHIRWLYRMTQNSGATASSTNT
;
A
#
# COMPACT_ATOMS: atom_id res chain seq x y z
N MET A 1 -46.15 -45.60 17.45
CA MET A 1 -44.82 -44.95 17.45
C MET A 1 -43.75 -45.97 17.76
N ARG A 2 -42.85 -46.28 16.81
CA ARG A 2 -41.44 -46.63 17.09
C ARG A 2 -40.66 -46.62 15.78
N ASN A 3 -39.69 -45.70 15.73
CA ASN A 3 -38.82 -45.45 14.58
C ASN A 3 -37.77 -46.56 14.45
N MET A 4 -37.59 -47.06 13.23
CA MET A 4 -36.55 -48.03 12.87
C MET A 4 -35.29 -47.26 12.47
N THR A 5 -34.20 -47.43 13.20
CA THR A 5 -32.92 -46.73 12.95
C THR A 5 -32.18 -47.33 11.76
N HIS A 6 -32.04 -46.57 10.68
CA HIS A 6 -31.16 -46.88 9.55
C HIS A 6 -29.69 -46.61 9.93
N TYR A 7 -28.91 -47.67 10.10
CA TYR A 7 -27.45 -47.57 10.26
C TYR A 7 -26.78 -47.43 8.88
N LYS A 8 -26.23 -46.25 8.55
CA LYS A 8 -25.45 -46.02 7.33
C LYS A 8 -23.95 -46.17 7.63
N LYS A 9 -23.28 -47.02 6.85
CA LYS A 9 -21.92 -47.53 7.08
C LYS A 9 -20.91 -46.39 7.32
N PRO A 10 -20.13 -46.40 8.43
CA PRO A 10 -19.24 -45.31 8.81
C PRO A 10 -18.06 -45.12 7.85
N ALA A 11 -17.67 -46.18 7.12
CA ALA A 11 -16.55 -46.14 6.17
C ALA A 11 -16.76 -45.15 5.00
N PHE A 12 -18.01 -44.93 4.56
CA PHE A 12 -18.29 -44.01 3.46
C PHE A 12 -18.04 -42.55 3.87
N TRP A 13 -18.40 -42.20 5.11
CA TRP A 13 -18.21 -40.84 5.63
C TRP A 13 -16.74 -40.48 5.85
N VAL A 14 -15.91 -41.47 6.21
CA VAL A 14 -14.46 -41.27 6.37
C VAL A 14 -13.78 -40.97 5.02
N CYS A 15 -14.17 -41.67 3.95
CA CYS A 15 -13.64 -41.41 2.61
C CYS A 15 -14.05 -40.03 2.08
N VAL A 16 -15.31 -39.61 2.30
CA VAL A 16 -15.80 -38.30 1.88
C VAL A 16 -15.06 -37.18 2.62
N ALA A 17 -14.82 -37.31 3.93
CA ALA A 17 -14.09 -36.31 4.71
C ALA A 17 -12.63 -36.16 4.24
N ALA A 18 -11.94 -37.27 3.93
CA ALA A 18 -10.56 -37.24 3.44
C ALA A 18 -10.42 -36.56 2.07
N VAL A 19 -11.35 -36.80 1.15
CA VAL A 19 -11.36 -36.18 -0.17
C VAL A 19 -11.64 -34.67 -0.07
N VAL A 20 -12.52 -34.24 0.82
CA VAL A 20 -12.78 -32.81 1.07
C VAL A 20 -11.54 -32.12 1.65
N CYS A 21 -10.80 -32.73 2.57
CA CYS A 21 -9.54 -32.17 3.07
C CYS A 21 -8.47 -31.99 1.97
N LEU A 22 -8.36 -32.93 1.03
CA LEU A 22 -7.43 -32.83 -0.10
C LEU A 22 -7.83 -31.72 -1.09
N ILE A 23 -9.13 -31.52 -1.31
CA ILE A 23 -9.63 -30.45 -2.20
C ILE A 23 -9.44 -29.07 -1.56
N VAL A 24 -9.61 -28.94 -0.24
CA VAL A 24 -9.38 -27.67 0.49
C VAL A 24 -7.91 -27.25 0.43
N LEU A 25 -6.96 -28.19 0.48
CA LEU A 25 -5.53 -27.89 0.36
C LEU A 25 -5.12 -27.48 -1.07
N ALA A 26 -5.85 -27.91 -2.10
CA ALA A 26 -5.59 -27.55 -3.50
C ALA A 26 -6.19 -26.19 -3.91
N ILE A 27 -7.16 -25.66 -3.14
CA ILE A 27 -7.83 -24.38 -3.40
C ILE A 27 -7.28 -23.25 -2.52
N VAL A 28 -6.31 -23.51 -1.63
CA VAL A 28 -5.54 -22.39 -1.07
C VAL A 28 -4.69 -21.85 -2.22
N PRO A 29 -5.00 -20.67 -2.81
CA PRO A 29 -4.03 -20.05 -3.68
C PRO A 29 -2.76 -19.96 -2.85
N VAL A 30 -1.65 -20.48 -3.39
CA VAL A 30 -0.33 -20.03 -2.97
C VAL A 30 -0.36 -18.53 -3.21
N ARG A 31 -0.79 -17.79 -2.18
CA ARG A 31 -0.34 -16.43 -2.00
C ARG A 31 1.14 -16.63 -1.92
N ASN A 32 1.84 -16.23 -2.98
CA ASN A 32 3.27 -16.02 -2.92
C ASN A 32 3.43 -15.00 -1.79
N SER A 33 3.56 -15.49 -0.56
CA SER A 33 3.92 -14.70 0.60
C SER A 33 5.40 -14.45 0.41
N GLN A 34 5.70 -13.55 -0.51
CA GLN A 34 6.98 -12.89 -0.60
C GLN A 34 7.02 -11.89 0.57
N SER A 35 7.02 -12.46 1.77
CA SER A 35 7.27 -11.77 3.01
C SER A 35 8.71 -12.08 3.35
N ASP A 36 9.61 -11.18 2.95
CA ASP A 36 10.85 -10.88 3.66
C ASP A 36 11.46 -9.61 3.04
N GLY A 37 11.03 -8.44 3.54
CA GLY A 37 11.84 -7.21 3.63
C GLY A 37 12.46 -6.56 2.38
N GLN A 38 12.35 -7.14 1.18
CA GLN A 38 12.98 -6.65 -0.05
C GLN A 38 12.00 -6.66 -1.24
N GLU A 39 10.95 -5.84 -1.16
CA GLU A 39 10.09 -5.52 -2.31
C GLU A 39 9.62 -4.05 -2.31
N LEU A 40 10.11 -3.23 -1.37
CA LEU A 40 9.85 -1.78 -1.29
C LEU A 40 10.88 -0.96 -2.10
N LEU A 41 12.14 -1.37 -2.01
CA LEU A 41 13.26 -0.65 -2.61
C LEU A 41 13.54 -1.18 -4.02
N ASP A 42 14.36 -0.43 -4.75
CA ASP A 42 14.71 -0.70 -6.15
C ASP A 42 13.46 -1.07 -6.96
N SER A 43 12.44 -0.22 -6.84
CA SER A 43 11.12 -0.50 -7.42
C SER A 43 10.44 0.75 -7.97
N ASN A 44 9.59 0.55 -8.99
CA ASN A 44 8.70 1.58 -9.51
C ASN A 44 7.26 1.29 -9.09
N TYR A 45 6.52 2.32 -8.74
CA TYR A 45 5.17 2.23 -8.23
C TYR A 45 4.21 3.08 -9.03
N GLN A 46 3.09 2.49 -9.43
CA GLN A 46 1.99 3.18 -10.08
C GLN A 46 0.74 3.16 -9.20
N VAL A 47 0.01 4.27 -9.21
CA VAL A 47 -1.26 4.39 -8.48
C VAL A 47 -2.30 3.46 -9.11
N VAL A 48 -2.80 2.51 -8.34
CA VAL A 48 -3.93 1.65 -8.73
C VAL A 48 -5.24 2.10 -8.10
N GLU A 49 -5.16 2.89 -7.02
CA GLU A 49 -6.31 3.38 -6.29
C GLU A 49 -6.00 4.67 -5.54
N ILE A 50 -6.93 5.62 -5.58
CA ILE A 50 -6.90 6.82 -4.74
C ILE A 50 -7.83 6.54 -3.56
N LEU A 51 -7.25 6.27 -2.40
CA LEU A 51 -7.96 5.91 -1.17
C LEU A 51 -8.51 7.15 -0.44
N TYR A 52 -7.83 8.28 -0.60
CA TYR A 52 -8.24 9.56 -0.03
C TYR A 52 -7.79 10.71 -0.94
N ASP A 53 -8.68 11.70 -1.07
CA ASP A 53 -8.44 13.00 -1.71
C ASP A 53 -9.10 14.07 -0.82
N ALA A 54 -8.30 15.03 -0.35
CA ALA A 54 -8.76 16.03 0.63
C ALA A 54 -9.88 16.92 0.02
N PRO A 55 -11.03 17.06 0.72
CA PRO A 55 -12.27 17.55 0.11
C PRO A 55 -12.31 19.05 -0.18
N TYR A 56 -11.36 19.83 0.34
CA TYR A 56 -11.32 21.29 0.20
C TYR A 56 -10.48 21.78 -0.99
N TYR A 57 -9.88 20.87 -1.77
CA TYR A 57 -9.21 21.21 -3.02
C TYR A 57 -10.16 21.15 -4.21
N SER A 58 -10.06 22.12 -5.12
CA SER A 58 -10.85 22.14 -6.36
C SER A 58 -10.26 21.23 -7.46
N PHE A 59 -8.99 20.87 -7.35
CA PHE A 59 -8.33 19.95 -8.25
C PHE A 59 -8.56 18.51 -7.78
N VAL A 60 -9.21 17.72 -8.63
CA VAL A 60 -9.45 16.29 -8.42
C VAL A 60 -8.44 15.50 -9.24
N GLN A 61 -7.78 14.55 -8.61
CA GLN A 61 -6.83 13.68 -9.30
C GLN A 61 -7.50 12.40 -9.80
N THR A 62 -7.03 11.89 -10.94
CA THR A 62 -7.44 10.58 -11.46
C THR A 62 -6.26 9.62 -11.48
N LYS A 63 -6.53 8.32 -11.60
CA LYS A 63 -5.47 7.30 -11.64
C LYS A 63 -4.53 7.49 -12.85
N GLU A 64 -5.08 7.95 -13.97
CA GLU A 64 -4.36 8.18 -15.23
C GLU A 64 -3.45 9.42 -15.16
N THR A 65 -3.76 10.36 -14.27
CA THR A 65 -3.03 11.62 -14.10
C THR A 65 -2.20 11.64 -12.82
N ALA A 66 -2.34 10.63 -11.96
CA ALA A 66 -1.55 10.50 -10.75
C ALA A 66 -0.07 10.27 -11.07
N PRO A 67 0.86 10.71 -10.20
CA PRO A 67 2.28 10.47 -10.40
C PRO A 67 2.66 8.99 -10.32
N ILE A 68 3.78 8.67 -10.95
CA ILE A 68 4.52 7.42 -10.77
C ILE A 68 5.64 7.71 -9.78
N TYR A 69 5.93 6.75 -8.90
CA TYR A 69 6.98 6.87 -7.91
C TYR A 69 8.06 5.82 -8.14
N SER A 70 9.29 6.11 -7.72
CA SER A 70 10.36 5.14 -7.64
C SER A 70 11.06 5.28 -6.29
N ILE A 71 11.45 4.16 -5.71
CA ILE A 71 12.22 4.11 -4.48
C ILE A 71 13.51 3.37 -4.80
N SER A 72 14.64 4.02 -4.62
CA SER A 72 15.97 3.43 -4.84
C SER A 72 16.41 2.58 -3.65
N ASP A 73 17.50 1.84 -3.82
CA ASP A 73 18.14 1.01 -2.80
C ASP A 73 18.72 1.82 -1.62
N ASP A 74 19.12 3.07 -1.87
CA ASP A 74 19.58 4.05 -0.89
C ASP A 74 18.46 4.86 -0.22
N TYR A 75 17.20 4.42 -0.38
CA TYR A 75 16.01 5.04 0.22
C TYR A 75 15.66 6.44 -0.32
N SER A 76 16.19 6.89 -1.45
CA SER A 76 15.69 8.11 -2.09
C SER A 76 14.35 7.90 -2.79
N LEU A 77 13.42 8.84 -2.58
CA LEU A 77 12.11 8.86 -3.23
C LEU A 77 12.17 9.73 -4.49
N TYR A 78 11.70 9.18 -5.60
CA TYR A 78 11.51 9.87 -6.87
C TYR A 78 10.04 9.90 -7.26
N GLU A 79 9.64 10.97 -7.93
CA GLU A 79 8.30 11.16 -8.52
C GLU A 79 8.46 11.54 -9.99
N LYS A 80 7.55 11.08 -10.82
CA LYS A 80 7.46 11.45 -12.23
C LYS A 80 5.99 11.58 -12.62
N GLU A 81 5.67 12.60 -13.40
CA GLU A 81 4.34 12.72 -14.00
C GLU A 81 4.10 11.60 -15.02
N THR A 82 2.83 11.24 -15.26
CA THR A 82 2.50 10.15 -16.19
C THR A 82 2.71 10.52 -17.67
N ALA A 83 2.96 11.80 -17.99
CA ALA A 83 3.23 12.23 -19.36
C ALA A 83 4.55 11.62 -19.91
N PRO A 84 4.62 11.21 -21.19
CA PRO A 84 5.73 10.41 -21.74
C PRO A 84 7.12 11.02 -21.57
N ASP A 85 7.23 12.35 -21.70
CA ASP A 85 8.51 13.08 -21.68
C ASP A 85 8.89 13.62 -20.28
N SER A 86 8.15 13.19 -19.25
CA SER A 86 8.40 13.64 -17.87
C SER A 86 9.70 13.06 -17.33
N ALA A 87 10.51 13.91 -16.70
CA ALA A 87 11.72 13.46 -16.00
C ALA A 87 11.40 13.04 -14.56
N TRP A 88 12.17 12.09 -14.04
CA TRP A 88 12.16 11.79 -12.61
C TRP A 88 12.69 12.98 -11.81
N SER A 89 12.02 13.31 -10.72
CA SER A 89 12.40 14.34 -9.76
C SER A 89 12.59 13.69 -8.40
N ILE A 90 13.76 13.87 -7.81
CA ILE A 90 14.01 13.50 -6.41
C ILE A 90 13.13 14.34 -5.48
N LYS A 91 12.52 13.69 -4.48
CA LYS A 91 11.66 14.32 -3.48
C LYS A 91 12.27 14.35 -2.10
N GLY A 92 13.23 13.47 -1.83
CA GLY A 92 13.98 13.44 -0.59
C GLY A 92 14.33 12.02 -0.19
N ASP A 93 15.16 11.92 0.84
CA ASP A 93 15.56 10.63 1.40
C ASP A 93 14.53 10.15 2.42
N LEU A 94 14.20 8.87 2.33
CA LEU A 94 13.23 8.23 3.22
C LEU A 94 13.91 7.85 4.53
N TYR A 95 13.36 8.35 5.64
CA TYR A 95 13.74 7.94 6.98
C TYR A 95 12.56 7.29 7.71
N ALA A 96 12.82 6.27 8.51
CA ALA A 96 11.78 5.57 9.26
C ALA A 96 11.18 6.47 10.35
N VAL A 97 9.86 6.39 10.52
CA VAL A 97 9.12 7.07 11.59
C VAL A 97 8.21 6.09 12.31
N ASP A 98 8.09 6.24 13.63
CA ASP A 98 7.18 5.45 14.45
C ASP A 98 5.96 6.30 14.82
N TYR A 99 5.01 6.40 13.90
CA TYR A 99 3.74 7.08 14.16
C TYR A 99 2.74 6.12 14.79
N SER A 100 2.17 6.53 15.91
CA SER A 100 0.97 5.89 16.45
C SER A 100 -0.20 6.05 15.47
N LYS A 101 -1.20 5.16 15.56
CA LYS A 101 -2.44 5.29 14.78
C LYS A 101 -3.06 6.68 14.96
N GLU A 102 -3.17 7.16 16.20
CA GLU A 102 -3.69 8.51 16.49
C GLU A 102 -2.90 9.61 15.77
N LYS A 103 -1.56 9.51 15.75
CA LYS A 103 -0.73 10.48 15.04
C LYS A 103 -0.94 10.42 13.54
N LEU A 104 -1.03 9.23 12.96
CA LEU A 104 -1.27 9.06 11.53
C LEU A 104 -2.65 9.57 11.12
N ASP A 105 -3.68 9.19 11.87
CA ASP A 105 -5.07 9.61 11.66
C ASP A 105 -5.21 11.14 11.79
N SER A 106 -4.40 11.79 12.65
CA SER A 106 -4.43 13.26 12.82
C SER A 106 -4.07 14.06 11.57
N PHE A 107 -3.46 13.44 10.55
CA PHE A 107 -3.18 14.10 9.28
C PHE A 107 -4.36 14.09 8.32
N PHE A 108 -5.42 13.35 8.60
CA PHE A 108 -6.56 13.22 7.70
C PHE A 108 -7.77 13.96 8.27
N ASP A 109 -8.61 14.50 7.38
CA ASP A 109 -10.01 14.69 7.75
C ASP A 109 -10.64 13.33 8.09
N PRO A 110 -11.64 13.26 8.98
CA PRO A 110 -12.22 12.01 9.44
C PRO A 110 -12.50 11.01 8.30
N LEU A 111 -11.77 9.89 8.34
CA LEU A 111 -11.88 8.81 7.35
C LEU A 111 -13.03 7.89 7.74
N TYR A 112 -14.12 7.92 6.97
CA TYR A 112 -15.26 6.99 7.12
C TYR A 112 -15.30 5.95 6.00
N ASN A 113 -14.17 5.69 5.36
CA ASN A 113 -14.07 4.92 4.12
C ASN A 113 -13.04 3.80 4.23
N GLU A 114 -12.71 3.18 3.10
CA GLU A 114 -11.76 2.08 3.03
C GLU A 114 -10.33 2.46 3.42
N ALA A 115 -9.96 3.75 3.35
CA ALA A 115 -8.63 4.22 3.74
C ALA A 115 -8.29 3.87 5.20
N ASP A 116 -9.24 4.00 6.13
CA ASP A 116 -9.02 3.69 7.56
C ASP A 116 -8.59 2.22 7.76
N LYS A 117 -9.20 1.29 7.02
CA LYS A 117 -8.83 -0.14 7.06
C LYS A 117 -7.42 -0.39 6.53
N TRP A 118 -7.01 0.36 5.52
CA TRP A 118 -5.65 0.30 4.99
C TRP A 118 -4.64 0.82 6.01
N LEU A 119 -4.95 1.94 6.68
CA LEU A 119 -4.10 2.53 7.72
C LEU A 119 -3.92 1.58 8.92
N ASP A 120 -4.97 0.87 9.33
CA ASP A 120 -4.92 -0.14 10.41
C ASP A 120 -4.01 -1.34 10.12
N SER A 121 -3.68 -1.55 8.85
CA SER A 121 -2.86 -2.66 8.39
C SER A 121 -1.39 -2.32 8.26
N ILE A 122 -0.99 -1.06 8.44
CA ILE A 122 0.38 -0.57 8.28
C ILE A 122 1.31 -1.24 9.30
N SER A 123 2.48 -1.67 8.84
CA SER A 123 3.56 -2.21 9.65
C SER A 123 4.75 -1.26 9.75
N THR A 124 5.06 -0.53 8.67
CA THR A 124 6.22 0.35 8.57
C THR A 124 5.85 1.64 7.87
N ILE A 125 6.43 2.75 8.32
CA ILE A 125 6.24 4.09 7.74
C ILE A 125 7.62 4.71 7.54
N TYR A 126 7.86 5.19 6.34
CA TYR A 126 8.97 6.06 6.00
C TYR A 126 8.45 7.44 5.61
N ARG A 127 9.21 8.47 5.93
CA ARG A 127 8.92 9.86 5.60
C ARG A 127 10.03 10.44 4.74
N ALA A 128 9.65 11.22 3.74
CA ALA A 128 10.55 12.13 3.04
C ALA A 128 9.99 13.54 3.13
N ASP A 129 10.83 14.49 3.53
CA ASP A 129 10.51 15.91 3.56
C ASP A 129 11.11 16.58 2.33
N THR A 130 10.35 17.46 1.69
CA THR A 130 10.88 18.24 0.56
C THR A 130 11.43 19.57 1.06
N ASP A 131 12.59 19.98 0.54
CA ASP A 131 13.23 21.26 0.87
C ASP A 131 12.55 22.48 0.21
N ASN A 132 11.30 22.35 -0.27
CA ASN A 132 10.60 23.43 -0.95
C ASN A 132 9.75 24.28 0.01
N ASP A 133 9.48 25.52 -0.40
CA ASP A 133 8.68 26.49 0.38
C ASP A 133 7.27 26.00 0.71
N ASN A 134 6.76 25.00 -0.01
CA ASN A 134 5.41 24.47 0.20
C ASN A 134 5.35 23.44 1.34
N GLN A 135 6.47 23.11 1.99
CA GLN A 135 6.54 22.18 3.12
C GLN A 135 5.86 20.84 2.81
N ARG A 136 5.98 20.37 1.56
CA ARG A 136 5.40 19.09 1.15
C ARG A 136 6.19 17.96 1.81
N PHE A 137 5.49 16.93 2.25
CA PHE A 137 6.09 15.69 2.70
C PHE A 137 5.38 14.48 2.07
N TYR A 138 6.09 13.36 2.09
CA TYR A 138 5.61 12.08 1.61
C TYR A 138 5.68 11.06 2.75
N LEU A 139 4.66 10.20 2.84
CA LEU A 139 4.74 8.98 3.65
C LEU A 139 4.70 7.78 2.71
N VAL A 140 5.73 6.95 2.79
CA VAL A 140 5.78 5.65 2.12
C VAL A 140 5.52 4.60 3.18
N MET A 141 4.43 3.86 3.02
CA MET A 141 3.92 2.95 4.04
C MET A 141 3.81 1.55 3.46
N GLN A 142 4.21 0.56 4.24
CA GLN A 142 4.00 -0.84 3.89
C GLN A 142 3.02 -1.47 4.88
N THR A 143 2.08 -2.24 4.35
CA THR A 143 1.15 -3.01 5.19
C THR A 143 1.78 -4.32 5.64
N ARG A 144 1.19 -4.95 6.67
CA ARG A 144 1.56 -6.30 7.12
C ARG A 144 1.44 -7.36 6.01
N SER A 145 0.67 -7.11 4.96
CA SER A 145 0.54 -8.01 3.81
C SER A 145 1.50 -7.69 2.66
N GLY A 146 2.35 -6.66 2.80
CA GLY A 146 3.34 -6.26 1.79
C GLY A 146 2.85 -5.20 0.79
N GLU A 147 1.60 -4.75 0.91
CA GLU A 147 1.07 -3.71 0.01
C GLU A 147 1.72 -2.36 0.31
N VAL A 148 1.92 -1.55 -0.73
CA VAL A 148 2.54 -0.22 -0.61
C VAL A 148 1.49 0.86 -0.75
N LEU A 149 1.51 1.80 0.19
CA LEU A 149 0.71 3.02 0.16
C LEU A 149 1.64 4.22 0.13
N ILE A 150 1.29 5.25 -0.65
CA ILE A 150 2.00 6.53 -0.65
C ILE A 150 1.00 7.63 -0.32
N ALA A 151 1.31 8.42 0.71
CA ALA A 151 0.58 9.62 1.05
C ALA A 151 1.40 10.86 0.70
N VAL A 152 0.72 11.90 0.22
CA VAL A 152 1.31 13.21 -0.08
C VAL A 152 0.60 14.24 0.78
N GLY A 153 1.36 14.99 1.57
CA GLY A 153 0.83 15.96 2.51
C GLY A 153 1.62 17.25 2.55
N TYR A 154 1.12 18.19 3.34
CA TYR A 154 1.74 19.47 3.61
C TYR A 154 1.92 19.65 5.10
N ASP A 155 3.12 20.02 5.53
CA ASP A 155 3.49 20.19 6.93
C ASP A 155 3.38 21.65 7.38
N MET A 156 2.37 22.38 6.89
CA MET A 156 2.20 23.80 7.18
C MET A 156 1.98 24.04 8.68
N PRO A 157 2.52 25.14 9.27
CA PRO A 157 2.49 25.36 10.71
C PRO A 157 1.09 25.33 11.33
N GLU A 158 0.09 25.79 10.58
CA GLU A 158 -1.30 25.91 11.04
C GLU A 158 -2.18 24.74 10.60
N HIS A 159 -1.79 24.00 9.55
CA HIS A 159 -2.62 22.96 8.97
C HIS A 159 -1.80 21.84 8.33
N LYS A 160 -1.33 20.93 9.18
CA LYS A 160 -0.65 19.70 8.77
C LYS A 160 -1.70 18.69 8.31
N HIS A 161 -1.60 18.25 7.06
CA HIS A 161 -2.59 17.32 6.51
C HIS A 161 -2.04 16.50 5.36
N ILE A 162 -2.65 15.35 5.11
CA ILE A 162 -2.53 14.61 3.86
C ILE A 162 -3.51 15.19 2.86
N ARG A 163 -3.03 15.42 1.63
CA ARG A 163 -3.90 15.77 0.50
C ARG A 163 -4.35 14.52 -0.25
N TRP A 164 -3.46 13.55 -0.44
CA TRP A 164 -3.78 12.31 -1.14
C TRP A 164 -3.21 11.09 -0.44
N LEU A 165 -3.95 9.99 -0.49
CA LEU A 165 -3.48 8.66 -0.15
C LEU A 165 -3.71 7.72 -1.34
N TYR A 166 -2.65 7.05 -1.77
CA TYR A 166 -2.70 6.11 -2.87
C TYR A 166 -2.42 4.69 -2.40
N ARG A 167 -3.08 3.72 -3.03
CA ARG A 167 -2.60 2.35 -3.08
C ARG A 167 -1.79 2.15 -4.36
N MET A 168 -0.65 1.49 -4.21
CA MET A 168 0.32 1.31 -5.28
C MET A 168 0.34 -0.13 -5.77
N THR A 169 0.73 -0.32 -7.03
CA THR A 169 1.26 -1.59 -7.53
C THR A 169 2.71 -1.38 -7.95
N GLN A 170 3.53 -2.39 -7.74
CA GLN A 170 4.88 -2.41 -8.29
C GLN A 170 4.81 -2.67 -9.80
N ASN A 171 5.60 -1.93 -10.56
CA ASN A 171 5.83 -2.15 -11.98
C ASN A 171 7.24 -2.71 -12.16
N SER A 172 7.37 -3.80 -12.93
CA SER A 172 8.67 -4.45 -13.22
C SER A 172 9.58 -3.65 -14.19
N GLY A 173 9.43 -2.32 -14.25
CA GLY A 173 10.24 -1.44 -15.10
C GLY A 173 11.57 -1.07 -14.43
N ALA A 174 12.56 -0.66 -15.23
CA ALA A 174 13.86 -0.20 -14.74
C ALA A 174 13.71 0.98 -13.75
N THR A 175 14.34 0.85 -12.60
CA THR A 175 14.32 1.82 -11.49
C THR A 175 15.13 3.06 -11.83
N ALA A 176 14.83 4.18 -11.17
CA ALA A 176 15.67 5.35 -11.29
C ALA A 176 17.05 5.02 -10.70
N SER A 177 18.03 4.76 -11.56
CA SER A 177 19.39 4.43 -11.11
C SER A 177 20.04 5.67 -10.50
N SER A 178 20.51 5.55 -9.26
CA SER A 178 21.45 6.47 -8.62
C SER A 178 22.76 6.45 -9.41
N THR A 179 22.86 7.35 -10.39
CA THR A 179 24.09 7.48 -11.18
C THR A 179 25.05 8.36 -10.39
N ASN A 180 25.74 7.76 -9.42
CA ASN A 180 26.86 8.42 -8.75
C ASN A 180 28.00 8.59 -9.77
N THR A 181 28.34 9.85 -10.08
CA THR A 181 29.57 10.23 -10.79
C THR A 181 30.51 10.91 -9.82
#